data_AF-A0A2S2Q300-F1
#
_entry.id   AF-A0A2S2Q300-F1
#
_cell.length_a   1.000
_cell.length_b   1.000
_cell.length_c   1.000
_cell.angle_alpha   90.00
_cell.angle_beta   90.00
_cell.angle_gamma   90.00
#
_symmetry.space_group_name_H-M   'P 1'
#
loop_
_entity.id
_entity.type
_entity.pdbx_description
1 polymer ?
#
loop_
_entity_poly.entity_id
_entity_poly.type
_entity_poly.pdbx_seq_one_letter_code
_entity_poly.pdbx_strand_id
1 'polypeptide(L)'
;MSGIHNGVQAIIKNEFSKAVFVHCSSHRLNLVINDLNKLQHIQNCAGIIKSIIKFFRLSPKRRKRIEKIPLFCETRWSEKYKTIRIFSEHFVGIVKQLEIISMETCFDSQTKIQAFQLHSAATKSNFIVCLFIMAKFSAQLEPITNALQAIQLDLIQARKYITEIIEVFNNLDAKNYFHEIFKKAQNVANELGEEIEIPRIVFN
;
A
#
# COMPACT_ATOMS: atom_id res chain seq x y z
N MET A 1 -9.21 12.53 15.12
CA MET A 1 -10.61 12.66 14.64
C MET A 1 -11.05 14.10 14.79
N SER A 2 -10.61 14.96 13.88
CA SER A 2 -11.04 16.36 13.78
C SER A 2 -12.22 16.43 12.80
N GLY A 3 -13.43 16.22 13.31
CA GLY A 3 -14.66 16.47 12.57
C GLY A 3 -15.20 17.87 12.88
N ILE A 4 -16.10 18.36 12.02
CA ILE A 4 -16.74 19.70 12.09
C ILE A 4 -17.35 20.01 13.48
N HIS A 5 -17.73 18.99 14.26
CA HIS A 5 -18.35 19.14 15.58
C HIS A 5 -17.42 18.82 16.76
N ASN A 6 -16.09 18.90 16.60
CA ASN A 6 -15.09 18.49 17.62
C ASN A 6 -15.19 17.01 18.09
N GLY A 7 -16.06 16.22 17.44
CA GLY A 7 -16.16 14.77 17.54
C GLY A 7 -16.36 14.21 18.96
N VAL A 8 -16.03 12.93 19.10
CA VAL A 8 -16.07 12.18 20.38
C VAL A 8 -15.29 12.89 21.49
N GLN A 9 -14.23 13.63 21.15
CA GLN A 9 -13.44 14.40 22.11
C GLN A 9 -14.27 15.48 22.83
N ALA A 10 -15.10 16.24 22.10
CA ALA A 10 -15.94 17.27 22.71
C ALA A 10 -17.04 16.68 23.60
N ILE A 11 -17.65 15.57 23.18
CA ILE A 11 -18.66 14.86 23.97
C ILE A 11 -18.04 14.43 25.32
N ILE A 12 -16.88 13.78 25.29
CA ILE A 12 -16.18 13.33 26.51
C ILE A 12 -15.78 14.51 27.39
N LYS A 13 -15.29 15.62 26.81
CA LYS A 13 -14.90 16.79 27.61
C LYS A 13 -16.09 17.54 28.21
N ASN A 14 -17.26 17.52 27.57
CA ASN A 14 -18.47 18.12 28.11
C ASN A 14 -18.97 17.37 29.36
N GLU A 15 -18.89 16.04 29.35
CA GLU A 15 -19.24 15.21 30.52
C GLU A 15 -18.12 15.19 31.58
N PHE A 16 -16.86 15.16 31.13
CA PHE A 16 -15.68 15.04 31.98
C PHE A 16 -14.66 16.13 31.67
N SER A 17 -14.87 17.33 32.23
CA SER A 17 -14.05 18.53 31.97
C SER A 17 -12.57 18.39 32.33
N LYS A 18 -12.24 17.48 33.25
CA LYS A 18 -10.86 17.18 33.68
C LYS A 18 -10.16 16.12 32.82
N ALA A 19 -10.85 15.51 31.84
CA ALA A 19 -10.26 14.48 31.01
C ALA A 19 -9.14 15.04 30.12
N VAL A 20 -7.94 14.46 30.24
CA VAL A 20 -6.80 14.77 29.39
C VAL A 20 -6.93 13.99 28.09
N PHE A 21 -6.94 14.69 26.97
CA PHE A 21 -6.99 14.09 25.65
C PHE A 21 -5.58 14.03 25.05
N VAL A 22 -5.18 12.83 24.59
CA VAL A 22 -3.90 12.62 23.92
C VAL A 22 -4.16 12.00 22.55
N HIS A 23 -3.47 12.50 21.52
CA HIS A 23 -3.57 11.95 20.18
C HIS A 23 -2.84 10.60 20.08
N CYS A 24 -3.46 9.63 19.40
CA CYS A 24 -2.83 8.35 19.09
C CYS A 24 -1.57 8.54 18.22
N SER A 25 -0.41 8.08 18.71
CA SER A 25 0.87 8.17 18.00
C SER A 25 0.85 7.45 16.65
N SER A 26 0.23 6.26 16.59
CA SER A 26 0.03 5.52 15.32
C SER A 26 -0.78 6.34 14.32
N HIS A 27 -1.85 7.01 14.76
CA HIS A 27 -2.65 7.87 13.89
C HIS A 27 -1.84 9.07 13.37
N ARG A 28 -1.03 9.71 14.23
CA ARG A 28 -0.16 10.82 13.81
C ARG A 28 0.87 10.39 12.77
N LEU A 29 1.54 9.26 12.99
CA LEU A 29 2.47 8.69 12.01
C LEU A 29 1.79 8.45 10.67
N ASN A 30 0.58 7.88 10.69
CA ASN A 30 -0.21 7.62 9.49
C ASN A 30 -0.59 8.89 8.72
N LEU A 31 -0.87 9.99 9.42
CA LEU A 31 -1.16 11.28 8.78
C LEU A 31 0.08 11.83 8.07
N VAL A 32 1.24 11.82 8.74
CA VAL A 32 2.52 12.26 8.15
C VAL A 32 2.84 11.44 6.90
N ILE A 33 2.75 10.11 6.99
CA ILE A 33 3.07 9.24 5.84
C ILE A 33 2.06 9.45 4.69
N ASN A 34 0.77 9.66 4.98
CA ASN A 34 -0.21 10.02 3.94
C ASN A 34 0.14 11.35 3.28
N ASP A 35 0.53 12.35 4.06
CA ASP A 35 0.92 13.67 3.53
C ASP A 35 2.19 13.62 2.68
N LEU A 36 3.12 12.70 2.98
CA LEU A 36 4.32 12.49 2.17
C LEU A 36 4.03 11.68 0.89
N ASN A 37 2.97 10.86 0.86
CA ASN A 37 2.54 10.08 -0.30
C ASN A 37 1.67 10.88 -1.29
N LYS A 38 2.06 12.13 -1.58
CA LYS A 38 1.37 13.01 -2.55
C LYS A 38 1.77 12.78 -4.00
N LEU A 39 2.77 11.94 -4.25
CA LEU A 39 3.20 11.60 -5.61
C LEU A 39 2.09 10.84 -6.37
N GLN A 40 1.66 11.39 -7.50
CA GLN A 40 0.56 10.84 -8.29
C GLN A 40 0.79 9.38 -8.71
N HIS A 41 2.03 9.00 -9.05
CA HIS A 41 2.36 7.62 -9.42
C HIS A 41 2.11 6.63 -8.27
N ILE A 42 2.43 7.02 -7.03
CA ILE A 42 2.17 6.19 -5.83
C ILE A 42 0.67 6.09 -5.55
N GLN A 43 -0.06 7.19 -5.69
CA GLN A 43 -1.52 7.20 -5.51
C GLN A 43 -2.23 6.35 -6.56
N ASN A 44 -1.82 6.45 -7.83
CA ASN A 44 -2.33 5.63 -8.92
C ASN A 44 -2.04 4.14 -8.66
N CYS A 45 -0.82 3.81 -8.23
CA CYS A 45 -0.44 2.46 -7.87
C CYS A 45 -1.34 1.91 -6.75
N ALA A 46 -1.55 2.67 -5.67
CA ALA A 46 -2.46 2.28 -4.59
C ALA A 46 -3.91 2.08 -5.08
N GLY A 47 -4.40 2.95 -5.96
CA GLY A 47 -5.72 2.85 -6.57
C GLY A 47 -5.90 1.60 -7.45
N ILE A 48 -4.88 1.26 -8.23
CA ILE A 48 -4.86 0.03 -9.05
C ILE A 48 -4.82 -1.21 -8.17
N ILE A 49 -3.97 -1.27 -7.13
CA ILE A 49 -3.93 -2.37 -6.15
C ILE A 49 -5.32 -2.58 -5.54
N LYS A 50 -5.97 -1.50 -5.07
CA LYS A 50 -7.33 -1.54 -4.52
C LYS A 50 -8.34 -2.08 -5.52
N SER A 51 -8.23 -1.68 -6.79
CA SER A 51 -9.14 -2.10 -7.86
C SER A 51 -8.98 -3.57 -8.21
N ILE A 52 -7.74 -4.08 -8.27
CA ILE A 52 -7.44 -5.51 -8.50
C ILE A 52 -7.97 -6.35 -7.34
N ILE A 53 -7.69 -5.96 -6.09
CA ILE A 53 -8.19 -6.67 -4.91
C ILE A 53 -9.72 -6.70 -4.92
N LYS A 54 -10.37 -5.56 -5.22
CA LYS A 54 -11.83 -5.48 -5.33
C LYS A 54 -12.36 -6.42 -6.42
N PHE A 55 -11.74 -6.42 -7.61
CA PHE A 55 -12.13 -7.29 -8.73
C PHE A 55 -12.18 -8.77 -8.32
N PHE A 56 -11.11 -9.29 -7.72
CA PHE A 56 -11.10 -10.69 -7.27
C PHE A 56 -12.08 -10.95 -6.13
N ARG A 57 -12.26 -10.00 -5.21
CA ARG A 57 -13.16 -10.18 -4.06
C ARG A 57 -14.64 -10.12 -4.41
N LEU A 58 -15.02 -9.42 -5.49
CA LEU A 58 -16.43 -9.25 -5.89
C LEU A 58 -17.11 -10.56 -6.35
N SER A 59 -16.36 -11.62 -6.66
CA SER A 59 -16.94 -12.94 -6.99
C SER A 59 -16.24 -14.05 -6.23
N PRO A 60 -16.97 -14.99 -5.60
CA PRO A 60 -16.37 -16.18 -4.99
C PRO A 60 -15.55 -17.01 -5.99
N LYS A 61 -15.98 -17.09 -7.25
CA LYS A 61 -15.27 -17.80 -8.33
C LYS A 61 -13.91 -17.16 -8.61
N ARG A 62 -13.86 -15.82 -8.69
CA ARG A 62 -12.60 -15.07 -8.88
C ARG A 62 -11.71 -15.13 -7.64
N ARG A 63 -12.29 -15.01 -6.44
CA ARG A 63 -11.54 -15.01 -5.17
C ARG A 63 -10.73 -16.29 -4.98
N LYS A 64 -11.22 -17.43 -5.47
CA LYS A 64 -10.51 -18.73 -5.42
C LYS A 64 -9.29 -18.82 -6.35
N ARG A 65 -9.12 -17.88 -7.28
CA ARG A 65 -8.02 -17.90 -8.28
C ARG A 65 -6.71 -17.33 -7.73
N ILE A 66 -6.77 -16.55 -6.66
CA ILE A 66 -5.61 -15.89 -6.06
C ILE A 66 -5.52 -16.21 -4.58
N GLU A 67 -4.34 -15.98 -4.02
CA GLU A 67 -4.13 -16.06 -2.58
C GLU A 67 -5.06 -15.13 -1.80
N LYS A 68 -5.26 -15.42 -0.52
CA LYS A 68 -6.17 -14.65 0.33
C LYS A 68 -5.56 -13.30 0.69
N ILE A 69 -5.78 -12.30 -0.15
CA ILE A 69 -5.32 -10.93 0.08
C ILE A 69 -6.32 -10.19 0.99
N PRO A 70 -5.85 -9.53 2.07
CA PRO A 70 -6.68 -8.66 2.89
C PRO A 70 -7.30 -7.50 2.08
N LEU A 71 -8.32 -6.87 2.64
CA LEU A 71 -8.91 -5.70 1.99
C LEU A 71 -7.93 -4.52 2.11
N PHE A 72 -7.66 -3.84 1.00
CA PHE A 72 -6.88 -2.60 1.03
C PHE A 72 -7.63 -1.52 1.80
N CYS A 73 -7.23 -1.26 3.04
CA CYS A 73 -7.85 -0.28 3.92
C CYS A 73 -7.09 1.05 3.88
N GLU A 74 -7.77 2.14 3.53
CA GLU A 74 -7.14 3.47 3.48
C GLU A 74 -6.86 4.05 4.87
N THR A 75 -7.70 3.71 5.85
CA THR A 75 -7.67 4.31 7.18
C THR A 75 -6.90 3.48 8.21
N ARG A 76 -6.69 2.17 7.95
CA ARG A 76 -5.93 1.26 8.82
C ARG A 76 -4.64 0.83 8.15
N TRP A 77 -3.56 1.54 8.48
CA TRP A 77 -2.28 1.36 7.82
C TRP A 77 -1.57 0.04 8.12
N SER A 78 -1.73 -0.53 9.31
CA SER A 78 -1.22 -1.88 9.61
C SER A 78 -1.78 -2.92 8.62
N GLU A 79 -3.08 -2.85 8.35
CA GLU A 79 -3.73 -3.68 7.31
C GLU A 79 -3.28 -3.29 5.89
N LYS A 80 -3.07 -2.00 5.61
CA LYS A 80 -2.56 -1.53 4.32
C LYS A 80 -1.18 -2.08 4.00
N TYR A 81 -0.24 -2.00 4.95
CA TYR A 81 1.13 -2.51 4.79
C TYR A 81 1.13 -4.02 4.58
N LYS A 82 0.38 -4.75 5.42
CA LYS A 82 0.18 -6.19 5.26
C LYS A 82 -0.42 -6.55 3.90
N THR A 83 -1.40 -5.78 3.43
CA THR A 83 -2.01 -5.97 2.10
C THR A 83 -0.99 -5.78 0.99
N ILE A 84 -0.22 -4.69 1.02
CA ILE A 84 0.81 -4.40 0.01
C ILE A 84 1.87 -5.50 -0.01
N ARG A 85 2.32 -5.96 1.17
CA ARG A 85 3.30 -7.05 1.30
C ARG A 85 2.80 -8.33 0.60
N ILE A 86 1.65 -8.85 1.02
CA ILE A 86 1.04 -10.07 0.44
C ILE A 86 0.77 -9.89 -1.06
N PHE A 87 0.25 -8.72 -1.46
CA PHE A 87 0.00 -8.43 -2.87
C PHE A 87 1.29 -8.46 -3.70
N SER A 88 2.38 -7.88 -3.20
CA SER A 88 3.68 -7.86 -3.88
C SER A 88 4.35 -9.23 -3.94
N GLU A 89 4.16 -10.07 -2.91
CA GLU A 89 4.67 -11.44 -2.85
C GLU A 89 4.00 -12.36 -3.90
N HIS A 90 2.71 -12.16 -4.14
CA HIS A 90 1.92 -12.95 -5.09
C HIS A 90 1.64 -12.24 -6.42
N PHE A 91 2.34 -11.13 -6.69
CA PHE A 91 2.03 -10.23 -7.80
C PHE A 91 1.99 -10.94 -9.15
N VAL A 92 3.00 -11.75 -9.46
CA VAL A 92 3.09 -12.50 -10.73
C VAL A 92 1.87 -13.39 -10.94
N GLY A 93 1.46 -14.12 -9.89
CA GLY A 93 0.27 -14.97 -9.94
C GLY A 93 -1.01 -14.17 -10.15
N ILE A 94 -1.15 -13.02 -9.48
CA ILE A 94 -2.31 -12.13 -9.62
C ILE A 94 -2.43 -11.62 -11.06
N VAL A 95 -1.33 -11.15 -11.66
CA VAL A 95 -1.32 -10.62 -13.03
C VAL A 95 -1.67 -11.71 -14.04
N LYS A 96 -1.07 -12.90 -13.92
CA LYS A 96 -1.40 -14.06 -14.78
C LYS A 96 -2.88 -14.44 -14.69
N GLN A 97 -3.47 -14.37 -13.50
CA GLN A 97 -4.91 -14.65 -13.36
C GLN A 97 -5.80 -13.57 -14.00
N LEU A 98 -5.39 -12.30 -14.01
CA LEU A 98 -6.11 -11.25 -14.74
C LEU A 98 -6.07 -11.50 -16.25
N GLU A 99 -4.91 -11.90 -16.78
CA GLU A 99 -4.75 -12.28 -18.18
C GLU A 99 -5.64 -13.46 -18.55
N ILE A 100 -5.58 -14.57 -17.79
CA ILE A 100 -6.41 -15.76 -18.00
C ILE A 100 -7.90 -15.41 -18.01
N ILE A 101 -8.36 -14.67 -16.99
CA ILE A 101 -9.79 -14.28 -16.89
C ILE A 101 -10.20 -13.41 -18.08
N SER A 102 -9.31 -12.59 -18.64
CA SER A 102 -9.61 -11.76 -19.80
C SER A 102 -9.91 -12.56 -21.08
N MET A 103 -9.37 -13.79 -21.17
CA MET A 103 -9.49 -14.65 -22.35
C MET A 103 -10.50 -15.80 -22.16
N GLU A 104 -10.82 -16.19 -20.92
CA GLU A 104 -11.73 -17.30 -20.62
C GLU A 104 -13.17 -17.04 -21.12
N THR A 105 -13.73 -18.00 -21.86
CA THR A 105 -15.11 -17.92 -22.41
C THR A 105 -16.20 -17.99 -21.34
N CYS A 106 -15.88 -18.49 -20.15
CA CYS A 106 -16.84 -18.71 -19.07
C CYS A 106 -17.19 -17.45 -18.26
N PHE A 107 -16.64 -16.30 -18.62
CA PHE A 107 -16.95 -15.00 -18.02
C PHE A 107 -17.67 -14.08 -19.02
N ASP A 108 -18.54 -13.22 -18.49
CA ASP A 108 -19.25 -12.22 -19.27
C ASP A 108 -18.28 -11.17 -19.86
N SER A 109 -18.73 -10.48 -20.91
CA SER A 109 -17.91 -9.50 -21.63
C SER A 109 -17.36 -8.39 -20.72
N GLN A 110 -18.17 -7.91 -19.78
CA GLN A 110 -17.77 -6.82 -18.88
C GLN A 110 -16.65 -7.27 -17.94
N THR A 111 -16.75 -8.47 -17.36
CA THR A 111 -15.70 -9.05 -16.51
C THR A 111 -14.39 -9.23 -17.28
N LYS A 112 -14.46 -9.72 -18.53
CA LYS A 112 -13.26 -9.90 -19.38
C LYS A 112 -12.57 -8.58 -19.71
N ILE A 113 -13.34 -7.57 -20.13
CA ILE A 113 -12.83 -6.22 -20.41
C ILE A 113 -12.18 -5.62 -19.15
N GLN A 114 -12.84 -5.74 -18.00
CA GLN A 114 -12.30 -5.23 -16.75
C GLN A 114 -11.00 -5.96 -16.36
N ALA A 115 -10.93 -7.27 -16.54
CA ALA A 115 -9.72 -8.05 -16.27
C ALA A 115 -8.56 -7.60 -17.17
N PHE A 116 -8.83 -7.42 -18.48
CA PHE A 116 -7.84 -6.93 -19.45
C PHE A 116 -7.33 -5.53 -19.10
N GLN A 117 -8.22 -4.60 -18.72
CA GLN A 117 -7.84 -3.24 -18.31
C GLN A 117 -6.96 -3.26 -17.05
N LEU A 118 -7.32 -4.07 -16.06
CA LEU A 118 -6.54 -4.21 -14.83
C LEU A 118 -5.18 -4.87 -15.08
N HIS A 119 -5.13 -5.90 -15.94
CA HIS A 119 -3.89 -6.51 -16.41
C HIS A 119 -2.98 -5.45 -17.06
N SER A 120 -3.51 -4.73 -18.05
CA SER A 120 -2.78 -3.69 -18.80
C SER A 120 -2.26 -2.58 -17.90
N ALA A 121 -2.99 -2.22 -16.84
CA ALA A 121 -2.54 -1.22 -15.87
C ALA A 121 -1.46 -1.77 -14.93
N ALA A 122 -1.58 -3.05 -14.52
CA ALA A 122 -0.64 -3.71 -13.63
C ALA A 122 0.71 -4.03 -14.30
N THR A 123 0.76 -4.22 -15.62
CA THR A 123 2.00 -4.52 -16.32
C THR A 123 2.79 -3.28 -16.73
N LYS A 124 2.26 -2.06 -16.55
CA LYS A 124 3.02 -0.83 -16.83
C LYS A 124 4.25 -0.73 -15.94
N SER A 125 5.38 -0.36 -16.53
CA SER A 125 6.68 -0.22 -15.85
C SER A 125 6.58 0.70 -14.63
N ASN A 126 5.89 1.84 -14.75
CA ASN A 126 5.64 2.76 -13.64
C ASN A 126 4.88 2.09 -12.48
N PHE A 127 3.89 1.24 -12.76
CA PHE A 127 3.14 0.52 -11.73
C PHE A 127 4.05 -0.48 -11.03
N ILE A 128 4.78 -1.31 -11.78
CA ILE A 128 5.66 -2.35 -11.22
C ILE A 128 6.72 -1.71 -10.30
N VAL A 129 7.39 -0.65 -10.76
CA VAL A 129 8.38 0.08 -9.95
C VAL A 129 7.73 0.68 -8.70
N CYS A 130 6.60 1.36 -8.83
CA CYS A 130 5.89 1.95 -7.69
C CYS A 130 5.43 0.89 -6.68
N LEU A 131 4.97 -0.28 -7.14
CA LEU A 131 4.54 -1.39 -6.29
C LEU A 131 5.69 -1.85 -5.40
N PHE A 132 6.89 -2.06 -5.96
CA PHE A 132 8.03 -2.55 -5.19
C PHE A 132 8.64 -1.47 -4.30
N ILE A 133 8.58 -0.19 -4.68
CA ILE A 133 8.88 0.93 -3.77
C ILE A 133 7.92 0.89 -2.58
N MET A 134 6.60 0.86 -2.84
CA MET A 134 5.58 0.80 -1.80
C MET A 134 5.79 -0.41 -0.89
N ALA A 135 6.08 -1.58 -1.44
CA ALA A 135 6.31 -2.80 -0.67
C ALA A 135 7.54 -2.72 0.25
N LYS A 136 8.66 -2.19 -0.25
CA LYS A 136 9.90 -2.02 0.54
C LYS A 136 9.65 -1.11 1.76
N PHE A 137 9.08 0.07 1.54
CA PHE A 137 8.79 1.00 2.63
C PHE A 137 7.67 0.51 3.55
N SER A 138 6.66 -0.17 3.01
CA SER A 138 5.61 -0.80 3.82
C SER A 138 6.18 -1.82 4.79
N ALA A 139 7.13 -2.65 4.36
CA ALA A 139 7.77 -3.65 5.20
C ALA A 139 8.57 -3.03 6.37
N GLN A 140 9.18 -1.86 6.15
CA GLN A 140 9.88 -1.13 7.21
C GLN A 140 8.91 -0.48 8.21
N LEU A 141 7.80 0.07 7.70
CA LEU A 141 6.81 0.81 8.50
C LEU A 141 5.82 -0.10 9.25
N GLU A 142 5.56 -1.32 8.76
CA GLU A 142 4.67 -2.32 9.36
C GLU A 142 5.03 -2.64 10.83
N PRO A 143 6.25 -3.07 11.18
CA PRO A 143 6.59 -3.41 12.57
C PRO A 143 6.41 -2.23 13.51
N ILE A 144 6.76 -1.02 13.07
CA ILE A 144 6.67 0.18 13.89
C ILE A 144 5.22 0.60 14.09
N THR A 145 4.41 0.52 13.03
CA THR A 145 2.97 0.83 13.12
C THR A 145 2.27 -0.14 14.06
N ASN A 146 2.63 -1.42 14.03
CA ASN A 146 2.11 -2.43 14.94
C ASN A 146 2.58 -2.20 16.37
N ALA A 147 3.85 -1.86 16.57
CA ALA A 147 4.40 -1.54 17.89
C ALA A 147 3.73 -0.30 18.50
N LEU A 148 3.48 0.75 17.70
CA LEU A 148 2.74 1.94 18.11
C LEU A 148 1.23 1.70 18.36
N GLN A 149 0.71 0.53 17.99
CA GLN A 149 -0.67 0.10 18.24
C GLN A 149 -0.76 -0.92 19.39
N ALA A 150 0.35 -1.35 19.96
CA ALA A 150 0.38 -2.34 21.04
C ALA A 150 -0.27 -1.78 22.32
N ILE A 151 -0.99 -2.64 23.04
CA ILE A 151 -1.71 -2.28 24.28
C ILE A 151 -0.74 -1.78 25.36
N GLN A 152 0.48 -2.32 25.40
CA GLN A 152 1.49 -2.00 26.41
C GLN A 152 2.44 -0.85 26.00
N LEU A 153 2.08 -0.04 25.01
CA LEU A 153 2.93 1.06 24.56
C LEU A 153 2.97 2.21 25.58
N ASP A 154 4.15 2.56 26.06
CA ASP A 154 4.41 3.81 26.79
C ASP A 154 5.02 4.91 25.89
N LEU A 155 5.08 6.13 26.43
CA LEU A 155 5.59 7.31 25.71
C LEU A 155 7.10 7.24 25.42
N ILE A 156 7.89 6.60 26.28
CA ILE A 156 9.34 6.46 26.12
C ILE A 156 9.62 5.52 24.95
N GLN A 157 8.90 4.40 24.89
CA GLN A 157 8.99 3.42 23.83
C GLN A 157 8.47 3.98 22.50
N ALA A 158 7.39 4.77 22.51
CA ALA A 158 6.94 5.49 21.31
C ALA A 158 8.01 6.44 20.77
N ARG A 159 8.70 7.19 21.64
CA ARG A 159 9.80 8.07 21.25
C ARG A 159 10.98 7.30 20.66
N LYS A 160 11.33 6.16 21.26
CA LYS A 160 12.36 5.26 20.76
C LYS A 160 12.07 4.82 19.32
N TYR A 161 10.87 4.30 19.05
CA TYR A 161 10.48 3.87 17.69
C TYR A 161 10.49 5.00 16.67
N ILE A 162 10.07 6.21 17.05
CA ILE A 162 10.14 7.37 16.14
C ILE A 162 11.59 7.72 15.82
N THR A 163 12.49 7.66 16.80
CA THR A 163 13.91 7.96 16.62
C THR A 163 14.56 6.93 15.68
N GLU A 164 14.26 5.65 15.89
CA GLU A 164 14.72 4.57 15.00
C GLU A 164 14.26 4.77 13.56
N ILE A 165 12.99 5.18 13.33
CA ILE A 165 12.51 5.51 11.97
C ILE A 165 13.35 6.62 11.33
N ILE A 166 13.58 7.69 12.09
CA ILE A 166 14.30 8.87 11.59
C ILE A 166 15.73 8.49 11.23
N GLU A 167 16.40 7.70 12.06
CA GLU A 167 17.75 7.19 11.78
C GLU A 167 17.79 6.30 10.54
N VAL A 168 16.82 5.40 10.38
CA VAL A 168 16.71 4.54 9.19
C VAL A 168 16.57 5.37 7.92
N PHE A 169 15.75 6.41 7.92
CA PHE A 169 15.55 7.25 6.74
C PHE A 169 16.70 8.24 6.49
N ASN A 170 17.32 8.78 7.54
CA ASN A 170 18.45 9.71 7.39
C ASN A 170 19.73 9.03 6.87
N ASN A 171 19.94 7.76 7.24
CA ASN A 171 21.11 7.00 6.81
C ASN A 171 20.86 6.18 5.53
N LEU A 172 19.72 6.40 4.87
CA LEU A 172 19.32 5.63 3.70
C LEU A 172 20.09 6.11 2.46
N ASP A 173 20.97 5.25 1.93
CA ASP A 173 21.58 5.48 0.63
C ASP A 173 20.53 5.29 -0.48
N ALA A 174 19.86 6.38 -0.85
CA ALA A 174 18.76 6.38 -1.80
C ALA A 174 19.12 5.74 -3.14
N LYS A 175 20.37 5.88 -3.59
CA LYS A 175 20.81 5.36 -4.89
C LYS A 175 20.91 3.84 -4.85
N ASN A 176 21.59 3.30 -3.83
CA ASN A 176 21.70 1.86 -3.67
C ASN A 176 20.36 1.21 -3.33
N TYR A 177 19.55 1.86 -2.48
CA TYR A 177 18.19 1.38 -2.17
C TYR A 177 17.30 1.30 -3.41
N PHE A 178 17.31 2.36 -4.22
CA PHE A 178 16.53 2.36 -5.45
C PHE A 178 17.04 1.32 -6.44
N HIS A 179 18.36 1.13 -6.56
CA HIS A 179 18.94 0.13 -7.44
C HIS A 179 18.46 -1.29 -7.11
N GLU A 180 18.43 -1.67 -5.83
CA GLU A 180 17.89 -2.98 -5.40
C GLU A 180 16.42 -3.14 -5.75
N ILE A 181 15.61 -2.11 -5.47
CA ILE A 181 14.16 -2.11 -5.74
C ILE A 181 13.93 -2.22 -7.25
N PHE A 182 14.66 -1.45 -8.04
CA PHE A 182 14.55 -1.43 -9.49
C PHE A 182 14.95 -2.76 -10.12
N LYS A 183 16.04 -3.38 -9.65
CA LYS A 183 16.45 -4.72 -10.09
C LYS A 183 15.38 -5.75 -9.79
N LYS A 184 14.76 -5.71 -8.61
CA LYS A 184 13.62 -6.59 -8.27
C LYS A 184 12.43 -6.36 -9.20
N ALA A 185 12.08 -5.09 -9.45
CA ALA A 185 11.01 -4.74 -10.38
C ALA A 185 11.29 -5.29 -11.79
N GLN A 186 12.53 -5.16 -12.28
CA GLN A 186 12.94 -5.63 -13.59
C GLN A 186 12.85 -7.14 -13.72
N ASN A 187 13.32 -7.89 -12.72
CA ASN A 187 13.18 -9.35 -12.71
C ASN A 187 11.71 -9.78 -12.80
N VAL A 188 10.83 -9.11 -12.04
CA VAL A 188 9.40 -9.42 -12.03
C VAL A 188 8.70 -9.02 -13.34
N ALA A 189 9.11 -7.91 -13.96
CA ALA A 189 8.62 -7.53 -15.29
C ALA A 189 9.02 -8.60 -16.33
N ASN A 190 10.28 -9.04 -16.31
CA ASN A 190 10.76 -10.10 -17.20
C ASN A 190 9.98 -11.43 -17.00
N GLU A 191 9.65 -11.80 -15.76
CA GLU A 191 8.81 -12.97 -15.46
C GLU A 191 7.37 -12.87 -16.01
N LEU A 192 6.90 -11.64 -16.26
CA LEU A 192 5.62 -11.33 -16.89
C LEU A 192 5.72 -11.16 -18.41
N GLY A 193 6.92 -11.27 -18.99
CA GLY A 193 7.15 -11.02 -20.41
C GLY A 193 7.12 -9.54 -20.80
N GLU A 194 7.31 -8.64 -19.83
CA GLU A 194 7.24 -7.19 -19.99
C GLU A 194 8.63 -6.58 -19.79
N GLU A 195 8.96 -5.53 -20.53
CA GLU A 195 10.20 -4.76 -20.33
C GLU A 195 9.92 -3.48 -19.54
N ILE A 196 10.83 -3.13 -18.63
CA ILE A 196 10.76 -1.84 -17.93
C ILE A 196 11.27 -0.75 -18.88
N GLU A 197 10.34 0.04 -19.43
CA GLU A 197 10.67 1.24 -20.19
C GLU A 197 11.17 2.33 -19.24
N ILE A 198 12.32 2.92 -19.59
CA ILE A 198 12.84 4.11 -18.90
C ILE A 198 12.03 5.32 -19.42
N PRO A 199 11.43 6.14 -18.52
CA PRO A 199 10.70 7.33 -18.95
C PRO A 199 11.59 8.24 -19.80
N ARG A 200 11.05 8.78 -20.90
CA ARG A 200 11.77 9.77 -21.71
C ARG A 200 12.13 10.97 -20.84
N ILE A 201 13.43 11.26 -20.74
CA ILE A 201 13.93 12.45 -20.07
C ILE A 201 13.65 13.63 -21.01
N VAL A 202 12.69 14.47 -20.66
CA VAL A 202 12.51 15.77 -21.32
C VAL A 202 13.36 16.74 -20.52
N PHE A 203 14.44 17.23 -21.12
CA PHE A 203 15.18 18.35 -20.55
C PHE A 203 14.29 19.60 -20.69
N ASN A 204 13.91 20.18 -19.55
CA ASN A 204 13.27 21.50 -19.49
C ASN A 204 14.33 22.59 -19.59
#